data_AF-A0A7L3G7K2-F1
#
_entry.id   AF-A0A7L3G7K2-F1
#
_cell.length_a   1.000
_cell.length_b   1.000
_cell.length_c   1.000
_cell.angle_alpha   90.00
_cell.angle_beta   90.00
_cell.angle_gamma   90.00
#
_symmetry.space_group_name_H-M   'P 1'
#
loop_
_entity.id
_entity.type
_entity.pdbx_description
1 polymer ?
#
loop_
_entity_poly.entity_id
_entity_poly.type
_entity_poly.pdbx_seq_one_letter_code
_entity_poly.pdbx_strand_id
1 'polypeptide(L)'
;SVKNSNYCLPSYTAYKNYDYSEPGRHNEQPGLCGLSNLGNTCFMNSAIQCLSNTPPLTEYFLNDKYQEELNFDNPLGMRGEIAKSYAELIKQMWSGKYSYVTPRAFKTQVGRFAPQFSGYQQQDCQELLAFLLDGLHEDLNRIRKKPYIQLKDADGRPDKVVVAEEAWENHLKRNDSIIVDIFHGLFKSTLVCPECAKISVTFDPFCYLTLPLPMKKERTLEVYLVRMDPLAKPMQYKVVVPKIGNILDLCTALSALSGVAADKMIVTDIYNHRFHRIFGMDENLSSIMERDDIYVFEIAINRTEDTEQVIIPVCLREKCRHSSYSHSGSSLFGQPFLIAVPRNNTEDKLYNLLLLRMCRYVKTCTESEDTEGSLHCCKDHGINGNGPNGIHEEGSPSEMETDEQDDESSQDQELPSENENSQSEDSVGGDNDSENGLCTEDTCKGQPLTGHKKRLFTFQFNNLGNTDINYIKDDTRHIRFDDRQPRLDERSFLALDWDPELKKRYFDDSAAEDFEKHESVEYKPPKKPFVKLKDCIELFTTKEKLGAEDPW
;
A
#
# COMPACT_ATOMS: atom_id res chain seq x y z
N SER A 1 -30.26 -35.86 -92.07
CA SER A 1 -29.26 -34.97 -92.69
C SER A 1 -28.55 -34.21 -91.58
N VAL A 2 -27.23 -34.10 -91.71
CA VAL A 2 -26.24 -33.36 -90.90
C VAL A 2 -25.86 -33.95 -89.53
N LYS A 3 -24.55 -34.21 -89.40
CA LYS A 3 -23.83 -34.89 -88.31
C LYS A 3 -23.43 -33.89 -87.21
N ASN A 4 -23.65 -34.27 -85.94
CA ASN A 4 -23.16 -33.55 -84.75
C ASN A 4 -21.74 -34.03 -84.38
N SER A 5 -20.87 -33.08 -84.04
CA SER A 5 -19.52 -33.33 -83.49
C SER A 5 -19.41 -32.78 -82.09
N ASN A 6 -18.89 -33.65 -81.21
CA ASN A 6 -18.56 -33.49 -79.79
C ASN A 6 -17.54 -32.38 -79.51
N TYR A 7 -17.55 -31.84 -78.28
CA TYR A 7 -16.41 -31.90 -77.36
C TYR A 7 -16.89 -31.95 -75.89
N CYS A 8 -16.20 -32.78 -75.11
CA CYS A 8 -16.52 -33.24 -73.76
C CYS A 8 -15.97 -32.27 -72.69
N LEU A 9 -16.74 -31.98 -71.64
CA LEU A 9 -16.29 -31.30 -70.41
C LEU A 9 -16.33 -32.30 -69.24
N PRO A 10 -15.26 -32.43 -68.41
CA PRO A 10 -15.26 -33.33 -67.27
C PRO A 10 -16.13 -32.83 -66.11
N SER A 11 -16.63 -33.81 -65.35
CA SER A 11 -17.56 -33.72 -64.23
C SER A 11 -17.04 -32.95 -63.01
N TYR A 12 -17.96 -32.19 -62.41
CA TYR A 12 -17.99 -31.63 -61.05
C TYR A 12 -16.88 -32.09 -60.08
N THR A 13 -15.98 -31.17 -59.73
CA THR A 13 -15.16 -31.27 -58.52
C THR A 13 -15.96 -30.74 -57.32
N ALA A 14 -16.11 -31.61 -56.31
CA ALA A 14 -16.67 -31.26 -55.02
C ALA A 14 -15.86 -30.13 -54.35
N TYR A 15 -16.59 -29.24 -53.67
CA TYR A 15 -16.05 -28.14 -52.87
C TYR A 15 -14.92 -28.62 -51.97
N LYS A 16 -13.73 -28.02 -52.13
CA LYS A 16 -12.64 -28.12 -51.14
C LYS A 16 -13.16 -27.55 -49.83
N ASN A 17 -13.23 -28.38 -48.79
CA ASN A 17 -13.31 -27.91 -47.40
C ASN A 17 -12.13 -26.97 -47.17
N TYR A 18 -12.42 -25.73 -46.77
CA TYR A 18 -11.42 -24.85 -46.20
C TYR A 18 -10.97 -25.47 -44.87
N ASP A 19 -9.73 -25.96 -44.81
CA ASP A 19 -9.04 -26.21 -43.55
C ASP A 19 -8.99 -24.86 -42.81
N TYR A 20 -9.85 -24.70 -41.81
CA TYR A 20 -9.65 -23.69 -40.79
C TYR A 20 -8.41 -24.13 -40.01
N SER A 21 -7.28 -23.49 -40.26
CA SER A 21 -6.08 -23.63 -39.42
C SER A 21 -6.48 -23.27 -37.99
N GLU A 22 -6.55 -24.25 -37.09
CA GLU A 22 -6.82 -23.99 -35.69
C GLU A 22 -5.75 -23.05 -35.13
N PRO A 23 -6.13 -21.95 -34.46
CA PRO A 23 -5.18 -21.04 -33.86
C PRO A 23 -4.31 -21.78 -32.84
N GLY A 24 -2.99 -21.73 -33.02
CA GLY A 24 -2.00 -22.43 -32.21
C GLY A 24 -1.41 -23.70 -32.83
N ARG A 25 -1.90 -24.18 -33.97
CA ARG A 25 -1.36 -25.38 -34.63
C ARG A 25 -0.10 -25.05 -35.46
N HIS A 26 1.07 -25.21 -34.86
CA HIS A 26 2.37 -25.11 -35.50
C HIS A 26 3.22 -26.34 -35.14
N ASN A 27 4.02 -26.84 -36.09
CA ASN A 27 4.98 -27.90 -35.80
C ASN A 27 6.09 -27.32 -34.91
N GLU A 28 6.06 -27.67 -33.63
CA GLU A 28 7.00 -27.21 -32.61
C GLU A 28 7.68 -28.40 -31.92
N GLN A 29 8.73 -28.10 -31.16
CA GLN A 29 9.42 -29.12 -30.37
C GLN A 29 8.49 -29.61 -29.24
N PRO A 30 8.30 -30.94 -29.06
CA PRO A 30 7.54 -31.50 -27.96
C PRO A 30 7.96 -30.90 -26.60
N GLY A 31 6.98 -30.47 -25.81
CA GLY A 31 7.19 -29.86 -24.49
C GLY A 31 7.35 -28.34 -24.51
N LEU A 32 7.71 -27.73 -25.65
CA LEU A 32 7.68 -26.28 -25.84
C LEU A 32 6.27 -25.83 -26.26
N CYS A 33 5.32 -25.93 -25.34
CA CYS A 33 3.92 -25.60 -25.62
C CYS A 33 3.36 -24.66 -24.55
N GLY A 34 2.86 -23.49 -24.95
CA GLY A 34 2.22 -22.52 -24.07
C GLY A 34 0.83 -22.94 -23.58
N LEU A 35 0.33 -22.25 -22.55
CA LEU A 35 -1.03 -22.43 -22.05
C LEU A 35 -1.78 -21.10 -22.09
N SER A 36 -2.94 -21.08 -22.75
CA SER A 36 -3.78 -19.89 -22.83
C SER A 36 -4.36 -19.53 -21.45
N ASN A 37 -4.42 -18.23 -21.12
CA ASN A 37 -5.02 -17.75 -19.88
C ASN A 37 -6.55 -17.66 -20.07
N LEU A 38 -7.30 -18.29 -19.17
CA LEU A 38 -8.76 -18.36 -19.21
C LEU A 38 -9.43 -17.31 -18.31
N GLY A 39 -8.67 -16.33 -17.81
CA GLY A 39 -9.09 -15.30 -16.86
C GLY A 39 -8.51 -15.59 -15.48
N ASN A 40 -7.45 -14.86 -15.10
CA ASN A 40 -6.71 -15.05 -13.86
C ASN A 40 -6.26 -16.52 -13.60
N THR A 41 -6.03 -17.33 -14.65
CA THR A 41 -5.58 -18.73 -14.52
C THR A 41 -4.07 -18.92 -14.71
N CYS A 42 -3.28 -17.85 -14.61
CA CYS A 42 -1.82 -17.95 -14.74
C CYS A 42 -1.20 -18.85 -13.66
N PHE A 43 -1.79 -18.90 -12.45
CA PHE A 43 -1.37 -19.80 -11.38
C PHE A 43 -1.44 -21.27 -11.81
N MET A 44 -2.54 -21.64 -12.49
CA MET A 44 -2.75 -22.99 -13.03
C MET A 44 -1.79 -23.30 -14.15
N ASN A 45 -1.60 -22.35 -15.07
CA ASN A 45 -0.67 -22.53 -16.18
C ASN A 45 0.76 -22.76 -15.66
N SER A 46 1.19 -22.00 -14.65
CA SER A 46 2.52 -22.17 -14.04
C SER A 46 2.68 -23.55 -13.40
N ALA A 47 1.71 -24.02 -12.61
CA ALA A 47 1.78 -25.33 -11.98
C ALA A 47 1.83 -26.47 -13.02
N ILE A 48 0.99 -26.41 -14.06
CA ILE A 48 0.98 -27.42 -15.13
C ILE A 48 2.31 -27.44 -15.88
N GLN A 49 2.91 -26.28 -16.17
CA GLN A 49 4.21 -26.23 -16.84
C GLN A 49 5.32 -26.88 -16.01
N CYS A 50 5.35 -26.66 -14.70
CA CYS A 50 6.29 -27.33 -13.79
C CYS A 50 6.10 -28.86 -13.80
N LEU A 51 4.86 -29.34 -13.68
CA LEU A 51 4.58 -30.78 -13.69
C LEU A 51 4.87 -31.41 -15.07
N SER A 52 4.49 -30.74 -16.16
CA SER A 52 4.75 -31.16 -17.55
C SER A 52 6.24 -31.33 -17.86
N ASN A 53 7.09 -30.54 -17.21
CA ASN A 53 8.55 -30.63 -17.34
C ASN A 53 9.20 -31.50 -16.24
N THR A 54 8.43 -32.37 -15.59
CA THR A 54 8.96 -33.42 -14.71
C THR A 54 9.07 -34.73 -15.50
N PRO A 55 10.26 -35.10 -16.02
CA PRO A 55 10.38 -36.17 -17.02
C PRO A 55 9.79 -37.52 -16.58
N PRO A 56 10.01 -38.01 -15.35
CA PRO A 56 9.43 -39.29 -14.90
C PRO A 56 7.90 -39.30 -14.94
N LEU A 57 7.26 -38.17 -14.63
CA LEU A 57 5.80 -38.05 -14.63
C LEU A 57 5.26 -37.96 -16.06
N THR A 58 5.88 -37.14 -16.90
CA THR A 58 5.46 -36.94 -18.28
C THR A 58 5.62 -38.21 -19.11
N GLU A 59 6.75 -38.92 -18.99
CA GLU A 59 6.97 -40.18 -19.69
C GLU A 59 5.94 -41.26 -19.29
N TYR A 60 5.49 -41.26 -18.04
CA TYR A 60 4.45 -42.18 -17.57
C TYR A 60 3.12 -41.96 -18.29
N PHE A 61 2.69 -40.69 -18.46
CA PHE A 61 1.46 -40.36 -19.18
C PHE A 61 1.58 -40.53 -20.71
N LEU A 62 2.74 -40.21 -21.29
CA LEU A 62 2.98 -40.39 -22.73
C LEU A 62 3.00 -41.86 -23.15
N ASN A 63 3.49 -42.75 -22.28
CA ASN A 63 3.52 -44.20 -22.51
C ASN A 63 2.22 -44.92 -22.11
N ASP A 64 1.14 -44.18 -21.80
CA ASP A 64 -0.18 -44.73 -21.46
C ASP A 64 -0.24 -45.66 -20.23
N LYS A 65 0.80 -45.67 -19.39
CA LYS A 65 0.87 -46.52 -18.18
C LYS A 65 -0.25 -46.20 -17.17
N TYR A 66 -0.70 -44.95 -17.13
CA TYR A 66 -1.78 -44.50 -16.26
C TYR A 66 -3.11 -45.22 -16.51
N GLN A 67 -3.35 -45.76 -17.71
CA GLN A 67 -4.62 -46.40 -18.05
C GLN A 67 -4.89 -47.66 -17.21
N GLU A 68 -3.84 -48.44 -16.92
CA GLU A 68 -3.93 -49.68 -16.13
C GLU A 68 -4.03 -49.38 -14.61
N GLU A 69 -3.47 -48.25 -14.19
CA GLU A 69 -3.36 -47.85 -12.77
C GLU A 69 -4.54 -46.98 -12.30
N LEU A 70 -5.41 -46.54 -13.20
CA LEU A 70 -6.59 -45.73 -12.89
C LEU A 70 -7.51 -46.38 -11.84
N ASN A 71 -7.90 -45.58 -10.85
CA ASN A 71 -8.72 -45.99 -9.73
C ASN A 71 -10.05 -45.23 -9.64
N PHE A 72 -11.07 -45.84 -10.23
CA PHE A 72 -12.43 -45.28 -10.29
C PHE A 72 -13.20 -45.37 -8.97
N ASP A 73 -12.86 -46.36 -8.13
CA ASP A 73 -13.62 -46.71 -6.92
C ASP A 73 -13.00 -46.16 -5.64
N ASN A 74 -11.88 -45.43 -5.74
CA ASN A 74 -11.22 -44.86 -4.58
C ASN A 74 -12.11 -43.78 -3.94
N PRO A 75 -12.54 -43.92 -2.67
CA PRO A 75 -13.39 -42.94 -2.01
C PRO A 75 -12.72 -41.57 -1.82
N LEU A 76 -11.38 -41.51 -1.87
CA LEU A 76 -10.59 -40.28 -1.78
C LEU A 76 -10.19 -39.72 -3.14
N GLY A 77 -10.43 -40.47 -4.22
CA GLY A 77 -10.11 -40.06 -5.59
C GLY A 77 -11.23 -39.26 -6.25
N MET A 78 -10.97 -38.83 -7.47
CA MET A 78 -11.88 -38.04 -8.31
C MET A 78 -12.42 -38.88 -9.48
N ARG A 79 -12.58 -40.19 -9.23
CA ARG A 79 -13.04 -41.20 -10.20
C ARG A 79 -12.16 -41.27 -11.45
N GLY A 80 -10.86 -40.96 -11.33
CA GLY A 80 -9.93 -40.97 -12.46
C GLY A 80 -10.08 -39.80 -13.43
N GLU A 81 -10.98 -38.85 -13.19
CA GLU A 81 -11.30 -37.79 -14.14
C GLU A 81 -10.21 -36.72 -14.20
N ILE A 82 -9.52 -36.44 -13.09
CA ILE A 82 -8.38 -35.53 -13.08
C ILE A 82 -7.20 -36.17 -13.78
N ALA A 83 -6.88 -37.43 -13.46
CA ALA A 83 -5.77 -38.14 -14.11
C ALA A 83 -5.96 -38.24 -15.64
N LYS A 84 -7.18 -38.56 -16.12
CA LYS A 84 -7.47 -38.57 -17.57
C LYS A 84 -7.31 -37.19 -18.21
N SER A 85 -7.90 -36.17 -17.62
CA SER A 85 -7.85 -34.81 -18.18
C SER A 85 -6.43 -34.24 -18.18
N TYR A 86 -5.64 -34.57 -17.15
CA TYR A 86 -4.22 -34.25 -17.09
C TYR A 86 -3.44 -35.00 -18.18
N ALA A 87 -3.65 -36.30 -18.33
CA ALA A 87 -2.99 -37.11 -19.36
C ALA A 87 -3.27 -36.59 -20.78
N GLU A 88 -4.52 -36.24 -21.09
CA GLU A 88 -4.92 -35.64 -22.36
C GLU A 88 -4.19 -34.33 -22.62
N LEU A 89 -4.11 -33.46 -21.60
CA LEU A 89 -3.42 -32.18 -21.70
C LEU A 89 -1.91 -32.36 -21.94
N ILE A 90 -1.26 -33.24 -21.18
CA ILE A 90 0.17 -33.56 -21.35
C ILE A 90 0.45 -34.11 -22.75
N LYS A 91 -0.38 -35.03 -23.25
CA LYS A 91 -0.26 -35.55 -24.62
C LYS A 91 -0.42 -34.46 -25.68
N GLN A 92 -1.32 -33.50 -25.48
CA GLN A 92 -1.45 -32.37 -26.39
C GLN A 92 -0.20 -31.48 -26.37
N MET A 93 0.29 -31.11 -25.18
CA MET A 93 1.49 -30.27 -25.00
C MET A 93 2.77 -30.92 -25.58
N TRP A 94 2.89 -32.24 -25.47
CA TRP A 94 4.03 -33.02 -25.96
C TRP A 94 3.81 -33.64 -27.34
N SER A 95 2.72 -33.29 -28.04
CA SER A 95 2.46 -33.78 -29.40
C SER A 95 3.35 -33.14 -30.47
N GLY A 96 3.96 -31.98 -30.16
CA GLY A 96 4.71 -31.15 -31.13
C GLY A 96 3.83 -30.50 -32.21
N LYS A 97 2.50 -30.56 -32.08
CA LYS A 97 1.55 -30.03 -33.07
C LYS A 97 1.06 -28.62 -32.75
N TYR A 98 1.30 -28.14 -31.53
CA TYR A 98 0.72 -26.91 -31.01
C TYR A 98 1.77 -26.05 -30.32
N SER A 99 1.76 -24.75 -30.64
CA SER A 99 2.56 -23.73 -29.95
C SER A 99 1.97 -23.33 -28.61
N TYR A 100 0.64 -23.41 -28.49
CA TYR A 100 -0.06 -23.30 -27.23
C TYR A 100 -1.36 -24.12 -27.26
N VAL A 101 -1.84 -24.52 -26.09
CA VAL A 101 -3.12 -25.19 -25.91
C VAL A 101 -4.01 -24.45 -24.93
N THR A 102 -5.32 -24.60 -25.06
CA THR A 102 -6.29 -23.97 -24.17
C THR A 102 -6.86 -25.02 -23.20
N PRO A 103 -6.47 -25.03 -21.92
CA PRO A 103 -6.81 -26.12 -20.97
C PRO A 103 -8.25 -26.03 -20.40
N ARG A 104 -9.27 -25.84 -21.26
CA ARG A 104 -10.67 -25.67 -20.81
C ARG A 104 -11.22 -26.91 -20.12
N ALA A 105 -10.98 -28.09 -20.69
CA ALA A 105 -11.44 -29.36 -20.14
C ALA A 105 -10.83 -29.59 -18.75
N PHE A 106 -9.52 -29.41 -18.63
CA PHE A 106 -8.80 -29.52 -17.36
C PHE A 106 -9.30 -28.52 -16.31
N LYS A 107 -9.41 -27.23 -16.65
CA LYS A 107 -9.96 -26.19 -15.75
C LYS A 107 -11.36 -26.53 -15.24
N THR A 108 -12.20 -27.12 -16.10
CA THR A 108 -13.57 -27.52 -15.74
C THR A 108 -13.56 -28.66 -14.72
N GLN A 109 -12.70 -29.67 -14.89
CA GLN A 109 -12.59 -30.75 -13.91
C GLN A 109 -12.00 -30.27 -12.58
N VAL A 110 -10.95 -29.45 -12.61
CA VAL A 110 -10.38 -28.86 -11.40
C VAL A 110 -11.45 -28.07 -10.63
N GLY A 111 -12.21 -27.21 -11.30
CA GLY A 111 -13.27 -26.42 -10.66
C GLY A 111 -14.45 -27.26 -10.14
N ARG A 112 -14.66 -28.47 -10.68
CA ARG A 112 -15.70 -29.40 -10.22
C ARG A 112 -15.35 -30.05 -8.88
N PHE A 113 -14.09 -30.46 -8.71
CA PHE A 113 -13.63 -31.18 -7.52
C PHE A 113 -13.01 -30.26 -6.46
N ALA A 114 -12.50 -29.09 -6.86
CA ALA A 114 -12.04 -28.03 -5.98
C ALA A 114 -12.71 -26.70 -6.36
N PRO A 115 -13.91 -26.41 -5.83
CA PRO A 115 -14.68 -25.21 -6.16
C PRO A 115 -13.94 -23.89 -5.88
N GLN A 116 -12.94 -23.86 -4.98
CA GLN A 116 -12.13 -22.66 -4.75
C GLN A 116 -11.41 -22.18 -6.02
N PHE A 117 -11.08 -23.11 -6.93
CA PHE A 117 -10.44 -22.79 -8.21
C PHE A 117 -11.46 -22.59 -9.34
N SER A 118 -12.76 -22.56 -9.08
CA SER A 118 -13.79 -22.41 -10.13
C SER A 118 -13.88 -20.99 -10.69
N GLY A 119 -13.70 -19.98 -9.83
CA GLY A 119 -13.85 -18.55 -10.17
C GLY A 119 -12.70 -17.96 -10.99
N TYR A 120 -12.74 -16.63 -11.11
CA TYR A 120 -11.75 -15.80 -11.83
C TYR A 120 -10.94 -14.91 -10.88
N GLN A 121 -10.86 -15.29 -9.60
CA GLN A 121 -10.01 -14.60 -8.63
C GLN A 121 -8.55 -15.07 -8.76
N GLN A 122 -7.61 -14.27 -8.29
CA GLN A 122 -6.23 -14.72 -8.12
C GLN A 122 -6.19 -15.80 -7.03
N GLN A 123 -5.38 -16.84 -7.26
CA GLN A 123 -5.25 -17.99 -6.37
C GLN A 123 -3.77 -18.35 -6.20
N ASP A 124 -3.45 -19.08 -5.15
CA ASP A 124 -2.10 -19.57 -4.89
C ASP A 124 -1.77 -20.78 -5.81
N CYS A 125 -0.64 -20.68 -6.54
CA CYS A 125 -0.12 -21.78 -7.36
C CYS A 125 0.18 -23.02 -6.52
N GLN A 126 0.67 -22.84 -5.30
CA GLN A 126 1.09 -23.92 -4.41
C GLN A 126 -0.11 -24.73 -3.92
N GLU A 127 -1.22 -24.07 -3.60
CA GLU A 127 -2.45 -24.77 -3.20
C GLU A 127 -3.00 -25.64 -4.34
N LEU A 128 -2.98 -25.12 -5.57
CA LEU A 128 -3.35 -25.92 -6.74
C LEU A 128 -2.38 -27.09 -6.93
N LEU A 129 -1.07 -26.88 -6.79
CA LEU A 129 -0.09 -27.94 -6.95
C LEU A 129 -0.31 -29.07 -5.93
N ALA A 130 -0.59 -28.72 -4.67
CA ALA A 130 -0.92 -29.68 -3.62
C ALA A 130 -2.19 -30.47 -3.98
N PHE A 131 -3.24 -29.79 -4.42
CA PHE A 131 -4.48 -30.42 -4.88
C PHE A 131 -4.26 -31.37 -6.06
N LEU A 132 -3.43 -30.97 -7.04
CA LEU A 132 -3.15 -31.80 -8.21
C LEU A 132 -2.30 -33.02 -7.86
N LEU A 133 -1.29 -32.89 -7.01
CA LEU A 133 -0.47 -34.02 -6.57
C LEU A 133 -1.32 -35.04 -5.79
N ASP A 134 -2.17 -34.57 -4.89
CA ASP A 134 -3.09 -35.44 -4.14
C ASP A 134 -4.15 -36.07 -5.05
N GLY A 135 -4.80 -35.29 -5.91
CA GLY A 135 -5.80 -35.78 -6.85
C GLY A 135 -5.24 -36.82 -7.84
N LEU A 136 -4.05 -36.58 -8.40
CA LEU A 136 -3.35 -37.54 -9.25
C LEU A 136 -2.91 -38.78 -8.46
N HIS A 137 -2.46 -38.60 -7.22
CA HIS A 137 -2.09 -39.72 -6.35
C HIS A 137 -3.28 -40.65 -6.13
N GLU A 138 -4.41 -40.10 -5.70
CA GLU A 138 -5.60 -40.87 -5.37
C GLU A 138 -6.27 -41.49 -6.61
N ASP A 139 -6.28 -40.79 -7.75
CA ASP A 139 -6.78 -41.33 -9.02
C ASP A 139 -5.91 -42.46 -9.58
N LEU A 140 -4.62 -42.53 -9.22
CA LEU A 140 -3.65 -43.52 -9.70
C LEU A 140 -3.15 -44.46 -8.59
N ASN A 141 -3.85 -44.51 -7.46
CA ASN A 141 -3.46 -45.34 -6.34
C ASN A 141 -3.72 -46.81 -6.67
N ARG A 142 -2.64 -47.59 -6.75
CA ARG A 142 -2.59 -49.02 -7.02
C ARG A 142 -3.27 -49.82 -5.90
N ILE A 143 -3.32 -49.27 -4.68
CA ILE A 143 -4.04 -49.85 -3.54
C ILE A 143 -5.55 -49.60 -3.68
N ARG A 144 -6.30 -50.64 -4.04
CA ARG A 144 -7.76 -50.56 -4.23
C ARG A 144 -8.55 -50.49 -2.93
N LYS A 145 -8.06 -51.16 -1.87
CA LYS A 145 -8.71 -51.20 -0.57
C LYS A 145 -7.71 -50.83 0.51
N LYS A 146 -7.76 -49.57 0.97
CA LYS A 146 -6.84 -49.05 1.98
C LYS A 146 -7.09 -49.76 3.33
N PRO A 147 -6.13 -50.52 3.88
CA PRO A 147 -6.28 -51.06 5.22
C PRO A 147 -6.23 -49.92 6.25
N TYR A 148 -6.95 -50.09 7.36
CA TYR A 148 -6.76 -49.24 8.52
C TYR A 148 -5.43 -49.61 9.19
N ILE A 149 -4.54 -48.63 9.34
CA ILE A 149 -3.26 -48.81 10.01
C ILE A 149 -3.20 -47.77 11.12
N GLN A 150 -3.03 -48.24 12.35
CA GLN A 150 -2.78 -47.37 13.49
C GLN A 150 -1.31 -46.94 13.46
N LEU A 151 -1.08 -45.65 13.25
CA LEU A 151 0.25 -45.06 13.36
C LEU A 151 0.73 -45.18 14.81
N LYS A 152 1.97 -45.65 14.98
CA LYS A 152 2.62 -45.79 16.29
C LYS A 152 3.79 -44.83 16.36
N ASP A 153 3.94 -44.20 17.53
CA ASP A 153 5.12 -43.42 17.86
C ASP A 153 6.36 -44.33 17.93
N ALA A 154 7.56 -43.74 17.87
CA ALA A 154 8.80 -44.46 18.08
C ALA A 154 8.86 -45.13 19.47
N ASP A 155 8.13 -44.60 20.46
CA ASP A 155 7.99 -45.13 21.84
C ASP A 155 9.34 -45.53 22.46
N GLY A 156 10.34 -44.66 22.31
CA GLY A 156 11.68 -44.87 22.86
C GLY A 156 12.56 -45.91 22.14
N ARG A 157 12.10 -46.48 21.02
CA ARG A 157 12.90 -47.42 20.21
C ARG A 157 14.15 -46.71 19.64
N PRO A 158 15.36 -47.28 19.84
CA PRO A 158 16.62 -46.61 19.48
C PRO A 158 16.88 -46.58 17.96
N ASP A 159 16.33 -47.53 17.20
CA ASP A 159 16.60 -47.67 15.78
C ASP A 159 15.70 -46.76 14.94
N LYS A 160 16.12 -45.49 14.83
CA LYS A 160 15.49 -44.48 13.95
C LYS A 160 15.28 -44.98 12.52
N VAL A 161 16.16 -45.85 12.03
CA VAL A 161 16.07 -46.47 10.70
C VAL A 161 14.90 -47.45 10.63
N VAL A 162 14.73 -48.31 11.63
CA VAL A 162 13.65 -49.32 11.66
C VAL A 162 12.28 -48.64 11.80
N VAL A 163 12.16 -47.58 12.60
CA VAL A 163 10.90 -46.83 12.73
C VAL A 163 10.57 -46.06 11.45
N ALA A 164 11.58 -45.50 10.76
CA ALA A 164 11.38 -44.84 9.48
C ALA A 164 10.96 -45.83 8.39
N GLU A 165 11.60 -47.00 8.33
CA GLU A 165 11.26 -48.08 7.40
C GLU A 165 9.84 -48.61 7.67
N GLU A 166 9.48 -48.85 8.93
CA GLU A 166 8.11 -49.24 9.32
C GLU A 166 7.07 -48.18 8.89
N ALA A 167 7.37 -46.90 9.12
CA ALA A 167 6.49 -45.80 8.71
C ALA A 167 6.34 -45.75 7.18
N TRP A 168 7.44 -45.93 6.43
CA TRP A 168 7.41 -45.97 4.97
C TRP A 168 6.61 -47.16 4.44
N GLU A 169 6.84 -48.36 4.97
CA GLU A 169 6.08 -49.55 4.59
C GLU A 169 4.58 -49.38 4.88
N ASN A 170 4.23 -48.77 6.02
CA ASN A 170 2.85 -48.50 6.38
C ASN A 170 2.22 -47.45 5.47
N HIS A 171 2.99 -46.45 5.02
CA HIS A 171 2.55 -45.51 4.00
C HIS A 171 2.27 -46.23 2.67
N LEU A 172 3.21 -47.05 2.18
CA LEU A 172 3.08 -47.81 0.92
C LEU A 172 1.91 -48.80 0.93
N LYS A 173 1.58 -49.41 2.08
CA LYS A 173 0.40 -50.29 2.21
C LYS A 173 -0.93 -49.59 1.94
N ARG A 174 -0.98 -48.25 2.02
CA ARG A 174 -2.18 -47.44 1.77
C ARG A 174 -2.08 -46.58 0.52
N ASN A 175 -0.86 -46.17 0.18
CA ASN A 175 -0.57 -45.16 -0.83
C ASN A 175 0.56 -45.68 -1.71
N ASP A 176 0.21 -46.21 -2.88
CA ASP A 176 1.16 -46.70 -3.87
C ASP A 176 0.75 -46.15 -5.23
N SER A 177 1.50 -45.18 -5.76
CA SER A 177 1.24 -44.60 -7.08
C SER A 177 2.49 -43.95 -7.64
N ILE A 178 2.45 -43.58 -8.92
CA ILE A 178 3.54 -42.84 -9.57
C ILE A 178 3.90 -41.53 -8.86
N ILE A 179 2.94 -40.90 -8.18
CA ILE A 179 3.19 -39.67 -7.40
C ILE A 179 3.98 -39.98 -6.13
N VAL A 180 3.76 -41.14 -5.51
CA VAL A 180 4.56 -41.62 -4.38
C VAL A 180 5.99 -41.89 -4.83
N ASP A 181 6.14 -42.57 -5.97
CA ASP A 181 7.44 -42.94 -6.52
C ASP A 181 8.34 -41.72 -6.82
N ILE A 182 7.76 -40.60 -7.26
CA ILE A 182 8.50 -39.42 -7.73
C ILE A 182 8.65 -38.35 -6.63
N PHE A 183 7.57 -38.04 -5.92
CA PHE A 183 7.49 -36.84 -5.09
C PHE A 183 7.51 -37.10 -3.59
N HIS A 184 7.17 -38.32 -3.15
CA HIS A 184 7.03 -38.57 -1.72
C HIS A 184 8.36 -38.79 -1.02
N GLY A 185 8.55 -38.10 0.11
CA GLY A 185 9.63 -38.31 1.07
C GLY A 185 9.09 -38.48 2.48
N LEU A 186 9.99 -38.55 3.47
CA LEU A 186 9.64 -38.63 4.89
C LEU A 186 10.30 -37.52 5.70
N PHE A 187 9.50 -36.83 6.51
CA PHE A 187 9.98 -36.00 7.61
C PHE A 187 10.29 -36.86 8.82
N LYS A 188 11.14 -36.33 9.69
CA LYS A 188 11.29 -36.81 11.06
C LYS A 188 10.84 -35.70 12.00
N SER A 189 9.62 -35.79 12.50
CA SER A 189 9.03 -34.83 13.42
C SER A 189 9.43 -35.21 14.85
N THR A 190 9.99 -34.29 15.62
CA THR A 190 10.36 -34.51 17.03
C THR A 190 9.69 -33.46 17.88
N LEU A 191 8.67 -33.87 18.64
CA LEU A 191 7.93 -33.00 19.55
C LEU A 191 8.38 -33.24 20.98
N VAL A 192 8.54 -32.16 21.74
CA VAL A 192 8.89 -32.21 23.15
C VAL A 192 7.85 -31.41 23.91
N CYS A 193 7.06 -32.11 24.73
CA CYS A 193 6.05 -31.44 25.56
C CYS A 193 6.73 -30.55 26.60
N PRO A 194 6.40 -29.25 26.71
CA PRO A 194 7.04 -28.35 27.68
C PRO A 194 6.63 -28.64 29.13
N GLU A 195 5.48 -29.29 29.37
CA GLU A 195 4.99 -29.59 30.72
C GLU A 195 5.52 -30.91 31.27
N CYS A 196 5.42 -32.00 30.49
CA CYS A 196 5.79 -33.35 30.94
C CYS A 196 7.12 -33.85 30.38
N ALA A 197 7.81 -33.06 29.55
CA ALA A 197 9.06 -33.41 28.87
C ALA A 197 9.00 -34.70 28.03
N LYS A 198 7.80 -35.23 27.73
CA LYS A 198 7.62 -36.38 26.83
C LYS A 198 8.13 -36.01 25.44
N ILE A 199 8.98 -36.88 24.89
CA ILE A 199 9.49 -36.78 23.52
C ILE A 199 8.70 -37.74 22.65
N SER A 200 8.05 -37.22 21.61
CA SER A 200 7.34 -37.98 20.58
C SER A 200 8.11 -37.86 19.28
N VAL A 201 8.37 -38.97 18.58
CA VAL A 201 9.10 -38.99 17.32
C VAL A 201 8.29 -39.74 16.27
N THR A 202 7.77 -38.99 15.29
CA THR A 202 6.99 -39.54 14.16
C THR A 202 7.75 -39.35 12.85
N PHE A 203 7.43 -40.20 11.88
CA PHE A 203 7.91 -40.08 10.52
C PHE A 203 6.73 -39.88 9.58
N ASP A 204 6.64 -38.68 9.00
CA ASP A 204 5.45 -38.20 8.30
C ASP A 204 5.76 -38.04 6.81
N PRO A 205 4.96 -38.64 5.90
CA PRO A 205 5.18 -38.51 4.47
C PRO A 205 4.87 -37.09 3.98
N PHE A 206 5.63 -36.61 3.00
CA PHE A 206 5.41 -35.31 2.36
C PHE A 206 5.62 -35.39 0.85
N CYS A 207 4.97 -34.52 0.09
CA CYS A 207 5.12 -34.44 -1.38
C CYS A 207 5.77 -33.13 -1.87
N TYR A 208 5.94 -32.13 -0.99
CA TYR A 208 6.66 -30.88 -1.24
C TYR A 208 7.16 -30.26 0.08
N LEU A 209 8.05 -29.27 0.01
CA LEU A 209 8.58 -28.54 1.15
C LEU A 209 8.14 -27.07 1.11
N THR A 210 7.44 -26.61 2.15
CA THR A 210 7.14 -25.18 2.36
C THR A 210 8.21 -24.60 3.28
N LEU A 211 9.12 -23.81 2.71
CA LEU A 211 10.28 -23.29 3.43
C LEU A 211 10.05 -21.85 3.93
N PRO A 212 10.26 -21.57 5.22
CA PRO A 212 10.22 -20.20 5.73
C PRO A 212 11.38 -19.38 5.18
N LEU A 213 11.11 -18.10 4.90
CA LEU A 213 12.16 -17.17 4.48
C LEU A 213 12.85 -16.58 5.71
N PRO A 214 14.19 -16.44 5.70
CA PRO A 214 14.93 -15.73 6.75
C PRO A 214 14.60 -14.23 6.66
N MET A 215 13.50 -13.84 7.29
CA MET A 215 13.07 -12.45 7.33
C MET A 215 13.88 -11.70 8.38
N LYS A 216 14.43 -10.54 8.02
CA LYS A 216 14.88 -9.57 9.03
C LYS A 216 13.69 -9.22 9.91
N LYS A 217 13.84 -9.42 11.22
CA LYS A 217 12.85 -9.06 12.25
C LYS A 217 12.70 -7.54 12.41
N GLU A 218 13.61 -6.78 11.81
CA GLU A 218 13.68 -5.33 11.86
C GLU A 218 13.43 -4.70 10.50
N ARG A 219 12.95 -3.46 10.50
CA ARG A 219 12.82 -2.56 9.36
C ARG A 219 13.39 -1.19 9.72
N THR A 220 13.74 -0.41 8.70
CA THR A 220 14.18 0.98 8.87
C THR A 220 13.05 1.93 8.56
N LEU A 221 12.82 2.92 9.41
CA LEU A 221 11.89 4.02 9.18
C LEU A 221 12.65 5.34 9.10
N GLU A 222 12.24 6.20 8.17
CA GLU A 222 12.70 7.58 8.10
C GLU A 222 11.67 8.45 8.81
N VAL A 223 12.11 9.24 9.79
CA VAL A 223 11.23 10.07 10.63
C VAL A 223 11.85 11.44 10.84
N TYR A 224 11.03 12.46 10.99
CA TYR A 224 11.47 13.83 11.26
C TYR A 224 11.16 14.20 12.70
N LEU A 225 12.19 14.47 13.51
CA LEU A 225 12.04 14.94 14.88
C LEU A 225 11.95 16.47 14.91
N VAL A 226 10.83 16.99 15.40
CA VAL A 226 10.59 18.43 15.60
C VAL A 226 10.79 18.76 17.08
N ARG A 227 11.81 19.58 17.37
CA ARG A 227 12.18 19.97 18.75
C ARG A 227 11.23 21.04 19.32
N MET A 228 11.28 21.20 20.63
CA MET A 228 10.53 22.28 21.33
C MET A 228 11.09 23.68 21.04
N ASP A 229 12.40 23.79 20.75
CA ASP A 229 13.01 25.05 20.35
C ASP A 229 12.50 25.50 18.97
N PRO A 230 11.80 26.65 18.85
CA PRO A 230 11.25 27.12 17.58
C PRO A 230 12.32 27.55 16.56
N LEU A 231 13.57 27.78 16.99
CA LEU A 231 14.67 28.10 16.09
C LEU A 231 15.35 26.85 15.52
N ALA A 232 15.18 25.69 16.18
CA ALA A 232 15.75 24.43 15.72
C ALA A 232 15.02 23.93 14.48
N LYS A 233 15.79 23.49 13.48
CA LYS A 233 15.22 22.85 12.29
C LYS A 233 14.74 21.44 12.66
N PRO A 234 13.67 20.93 12.02
CA PRO A 234 13.37 19.51 12.07
C PRO A 234 14.61 18.68 11.67
N MET A 235 14.82 17.56 12.33
CA MET A 235 15.96 16.70 12.05
C MET A 235 15.48 15.32 11.59
N GLN A 236 15.92 14.90 10.42
CA GLN A 236 15.61 13.61 9.83
C GLN A 236 16.51 12.53 10.46
N TYR A 237 15.86 11.48 10.96
CA TYR A 237 16.49 10.29 11.49
C TYR A 237 16.11 9.07 10.66
N LYS A 238 17.01 8.08 10.66
CA LYS A 238 16.73 6.76 10.13
C LYS A 238 16.84 5.75 11.27
N VAL A 239 15.71 5.21 11.69
CA VAL A 239 15.58 4.43 12.91
C VAL A 239 15.33 2.97 12.55
N VAL A 240 16.06 2.05 13.20
CA VAL A 240 15.85 0.60 13.07
C VAL A 240 14.84 0.18 14.13
N VAL A 241 13.73 -0.42 13.71
CA VAL A 241 12.63 -0.84 14.59
C VAL A 241 12.18 -2.26 14.25
N PRO A 242 11.58 -3.02 15.19
CA PRO A 242 10.98 -4.31 14.88
C PRO A 242 9.86 -4.19 13.82
N LYS A 243 9.72 -5.17 12.94
CA LYS A 243 8.62 -5.25 11.97
C LYS A 243 7.27 -5.48 12.65
N ILE A 244 7.28 -6.29 13.70
CA ILE A 244 6.14 -6.63 14.53
C ILE A 244 6.44 -6.02 15.90
N GLY A 245 6.01 -4.78 16.09
CA GLY A 245 6.20 -3.99 17.29
C GLY A 245 5.22 -2.82 17.31
N ASN A 246 5.34 -1.95 18.30
CA ASN A 246 4.44 -0.82 18.51
C ASN A 246 5.14 0.53 18.35
N ILE A 247 4.38 1.62 18.37
CA ILE A 247 4.92 2.98 18.26
C ILE A 247 5.87 3.32 19.42
N LEU A 248 5.68 2.74 20.60
CA LEU A 248 6.63 2.89 21.71
C LEU A 248 8.03 2.37 21.36
N ASP A 249 8.16 1.29 20.58
CA ASP A 249 9.45 0.80 20.09
C ASP A 249 10.15 1.84 19.21
N LEU A 250 9.39 2.53 18.34
CA LEU A 250 9.90 3.64 17.52
C LEU A 250 10.38 4.81 18.39
N CYS A 251 9.56 5.25 19.36
CA CYS A 251 9.94 6.33 20.27
C CYS A 251 11.18 5.96 21.10
N THR A 252 11.29 4.71 21.55
CA THR A 252 12.45 4.22 22.32
C THR A 252 13.72 4.21 21.47
N ALA A 253 13.62 3.72 20.23
CA ALA A 253 14.76 3.70 19.30
C ALA A 253 15.20 5.12 18.88
N LEU A 254 14.24 6.03 18.65
CA LEU A 254 14.53 7.44 18.38
C LEU A 254 15.09 8.16 19.62
N SER A 255 14.63 7.82 20.82
CA SER A 255 15.12 8.36 22.09
C SER A 255 16.61 8.09 22.28
N ALA A 256 17.05 6.87 21.97
CA ALA A 256 18.46 6.48 22.05
C ALA A 256 19.36 7.29 21.10
N LEU A 257 18.84 7.75 19.95
CA LEU A 257 19.60 8.54 18.97
C LEU A 257 19.54 10.05 19.24
N SER A 258 18.39 10.56 19.67
CA SER A 258 18.13 12.00 19.80
C SER A 258 18.34 12.56 21.21
N GLY A 259 18.37 11.69 22.24
CA GLY A 259 18.41 12.09 23.64
C GLY A 259 17.08 12.61 24.19
N VAL A 260 16.00 12.61 23.40
CA VAL A 260 14.65 13.00 23.83
C VAL A 260 13.96 11.81 24.48
N ALA A 261 13.30 12.00 25.62
CA ALA A 261 12.60 10.91 26.30
C ALA A 261 11.36 10.44 25.51
N ALA A 262 11.13 9.13 25.46
CA ALA A 262 10.05 8.52 24.65
C ALA A 262 8.63 8.95 25.10
N ASP A 263 8.45 9.28 26.38
CA ASP A 263 7.20 9.78 26.96
C ASP A 263 6.88 11.23 26.55
N LYS A 264 7.85 11.94 25.99
CA LYS A 264 7.75 13.31 25.46
C LYS A 264 7.64 13.37 23.95
N MET A 265 7.29 12.26 23.30
CA MET A 265 7.15 12.18 21.85
C MET A 265 5.69 11.97 21.44
N ILE A 266 5.26 12.70 20.40
CA ILE A 266 4.00 12.43 19.68
C ILE A 266 4.34 12.09 18.24
N VAL A 267 3.99 10.88 17.82
CA VAL A 267 4.21 10.40 16.45
C VAL A 267 2.98 10.70 15.61
N THR A 268 3.20 11.29 14.43
CA THR A 268 2.14 11.72 13.52
C THR A 268 2.52 11.40 12.08
N ASP A 269 1.51 11.20 11.24
CA ASP A 269 1.63 11.17 9.78
C ASP A 269 1.06 12.48 9.22
N ILE A 270 1.86 13.16 8.41
CA ILE A 270 1.49 14.44 7.78
C ILE A 270 1.31 14.21 6.29
N TYR A 271 0.10 14.46 5.78
CA TYR A 271 -0.19 14.35 4.35
C TYR A 271 -0.95 15.59 3.89
N ASN A 272 -0.57 16.18 2.76
CA ASN A 272 -1.22 17.35 2.18
C ASN A 272 -1.41 18.52 3.19
N HIS A 273 -0.32 18.89 3.89
CA HIS A 273 -0.26 20.00 4.86
C HIS A 273 -1.21 19.88 6.08
N ARG A 274 -1.63 18.66 6.43
CA ARG A 274 -2.46 18.38 7.61
C ARG A 274 -2.00 17.13 8.35
N PHE A 275 -2.40 17.00 9.61
CA PHE A 275 -2.33 15.74 10.33
C PHE A 275 -3.27 14.74 9.66
N HIS A 276 -2.69 13.75 8.99
CA HIS A 276 -3.44 12.61 8.46
C HIS A 276 -3.74 11.62 9.56
N ARG A 277 -2.79 11.40 10.47
CA ARG A 277 -2.94 10.50 11.60
C ARG A 277 -2.09 10.91 12.79
N ILE A 278 -2.58 10.68 14.00
CA ILE A 278 -1.83 10.83 15.25
C ILE A 278 -1.84 9.48 15.95
N PHE A 279 -0.67 8.86 16.13
CA PHE A 279 -0.59 7.49 16.60
C PHE A 279 -0.61 7.37 18.13
N GLY A 280 -1.35 6.39 18.64
CA GLY A 280 -1.22 5.87 20.00
C GLY A 280 0.09 5.10 20.20
N MET A 281 0.58 5.04 21.44
CA MET A 281 1.85 4.35 21.76
C MET A 281 1.74 2.82 21.66
N ASP A 282 0.52 2.32 21.80
CA ASP A 282 0.10 0.91 21.72
C ASP A 282 -0.24 0.45 20.30
N GLU A 283 -0.28 1.36 19.32
CA GLU A 283 -0.57 1.02 17.93
C GLU A 283 0.59 0.25 17.28
N ASN A 284 0.25 -0.63 16.33
CA ASN A 284 1.22 -1.46 15.62
C ASN A 284 2.02 -0.66 14.60
N LEU A 285 3.34 -0.87 14.55
CA LEU A 285 4.21 -0.24 13.54
C LEU A 285 3.76 -0.56 12.10
N SER A 286 3.12 -1.71 11.86
CA SER A 286 2.60 -2.08 10.55
C SER A 286 1.59 -1.07 9.97
N SER A 287 1.03 -0.16 10.77
CA SER A 287 0.18 0.92 10.28
C SER A 287 0.94 2.02 9.54
N ILE A 288 2.25 2.15 9.75
CA ILE A 288 3.12 3.09 9.05
C ILE A 288 3.63 2.41 7.76
N MET A 289 3.25 2.97 6.62
CA MET A 289 3.69 2.56 5.29
C MET A 289 5.01 3.23 4.89
N GLU A 290 5.68 2.71 3.85
CA GLU A 290 6.98 3.24 3.38
C GLU A 290 6.90 4.63 2.73
N ARG A 291 5.68 5.08 2.36
CA ARG A 291 5.42 6.36 1.70
C ARG A 291 4.91 7.45 2.64
N ASP A 292 4.73 7.12 3.92
CA ASP A 292 4.13 8.03 4.90
C ASP A 292 5.20 8.99 5.42
N ASP A 293 4.85 10.26 5.58
CA ASP A 293 5.76 11.29 6.07
C ASP A 293 5.59 11.42 7.58
N ILE A 294 6.42 10.67 8.31
CA ILE A 294 6.30 10.55 9.77
C ILE A 294 7.06 11.67 10.47
N TYR A 295 6.32 12.47 11.23
CA TYR A 295 6.84 13.53 12.09
C TYR A 295 6.64 13.19 13.56
N VAL A 296 7.71 13.30 14.34
CA VAL A 296 7.72 13.10 15.78
C VAL A 296 7.92 14.46 16.44
N PHE A 297 6.91 14.91 17.19
CA PHE A 297 6.96 16.18 17.91
C PHE A 297 7.39 15.94 19.36
N GLU A 298 8.44 16.64 19.78
CA GLU A 298 8.78 16.74 21.20
C GLU A 298 7.76 17.63 21.93
N ILE A 299 7.34 17.23 23.12
CA ILE A 299 6.44 18.00 23.99
C ILE A 299 7.05 18.20 25.38
N ALA A 300 6.73 19.32 26.02
CA ALA A 300 7.22 19.62 27.37
C ALA A 300 6.57 18.76 28.47
N ILE A 301 5.35 18.28 28.20
CA ILE A 301 4.44 17.67 29.17
C ILE A 301 4.49 16.15 29.06
N ASN A 302 4.56 15.45 30.20
CA ASN A 302 4.27 14.02 30.24
C ASN A 302 2.75 13.83 30.11
N ARG A 303 2.32 12.99 29.15
CA ARG A 303 0.90 12.74 28.80
C ARG A 303 0.00 12.41 30.01
N THR A 304 0.55 11.98 31.14
CA THR A 304 -0.18 11.44 32.29
C THR A 304 -0.24 12.33 33.53
N GLU A 305 0.53 13.43 33.62
CA GLU A 305 0.75 14.09 34.93
C GLU A 305 0.48 15.60 34.98
N ASP A 306 0.53 16.32 33.85
CA ASP A 306 0.44 17.79 33.89
C ASP A 306 -0.92 18.30 33.40
N THR A 307 -1.72 18.82 34.34
CA THR A 307 -3.10 19.26 34.09
C THR A 307 -3.22 20.73 33.68
N GLU A 308 -2.14 21.51 33.62
CA GLU A 308 -2.23 22.97 33.41
C GLU A 308 -2.16 23.41 31.94
N GLN A 309 -1.67 22.55 31.06
CA GLN A 309 -1.44 22.86 29.64
C GLN A 309 -2.17 21.89 28.71
N VAL A 310 -2.47 22.36 27.51
CA VAL A 310 -3.19 21.63 26.46
C VAL A 310 -2.34 21.64 25.18
N ILE A 311 -2.27 20.48 24.53
CA ILE A 311 -1.59 20.33 23.23
C ILE A 311 -2.61 20.56 22.13
N ILE A 312 -2.31 21.49 21.23
CA ILE A 312 -3.20 21.87 20.13
C ILE A 312 -2.50 21.59 18.80
N PRO A 313 -3.12 20.80 17.90
CA PRO A 313 -2.70 20.71 16.51
C PRO A 313 -2.99 22.01 15.76
N VAL A 314 -2.02 22.53 15.04
CA VAL A 314 -2.11 23.78 14.28
C VAL A 314 -1.85 23.51 12.81
N CYS A 315 -2.75 23.97 11.94
CA CYS A 315 -2.59 23.91 10.49
C CYS A 315 -2.59 25.33 9.90
N LEU A 316 -1.80 25.56 8.86
CA LEU A 316 -1.73 26.86 8.18
C LEU A 316 -2.65 26.84 6.96
N ARG A 317 -3.36 27.96 6.75
CA ARG A 317 -4.40 28.07 5.74
C ARG A 317 -4.35 29.44 5.08
N GLU A 318 -4.52 29.47 3.77
CA GLU A 318 -4.55 30.71 3.00
C GLU A 318 -6.00 31.11 2.69
N LYS A 319 -6.34 32.38 2.92
CA LYS A 319 -7.68 32.92 2.60
C LYS A 319 -7.77 33.21 1.11
N CYS A 320 -8.59 32.45 0.39
CA CYS A 320 -8.88 32.73 -1.02
C CYS A 320 -9.75 34.01 -1.14
N ARG A 321 -9.39 34.94 -2.04
CA ARG A 321 -10.16 36.15 -2.36
C ARG A 321 -10.78 36.02 -3.77
N HIS A 322 -12.12 36.08 -3.85
CA HIS A 322 -13.03 36.02 -5.03
C HIS A 322 -13.48 34.60 -5.46
N SER A 323 -14.68 34.34 -5.99
CA SER A 323 -15.84 35.15 -6.43
C SER A 323 -17.11 34.30 -6.26
N SER A 324 -18.26 34.97 -6.13
CA SER A 324 -19.62 34.41 -6.14
C SER A 324 -19.80 33.27 -7.16
N TYR A 325 -20.19 32.08 -6.66
CA TYR A 325 -20.40 30.79 -7.35
C TYR A 325 -19.25 29.78 -7.35
N SER A 326 -18.71 29.43 -6.16
CA SER A 326 -18.33 28.05 -5.79
C SER A 326 -17.90 28.04 -4.32
N HIS A 327 -18.03 26.91 -3.63
CA HIS A 327 -17.71 26.78 -2.20
C HIS A 327 -16.34 27.39 -1.87
N SER A 328 -16.25 28.21 -0.83
CA SER A 328 -15.04 28.87 -0.35
C SER A 328 -13.98 27.84 0.05
N GLY A 329 -13.18 27.40 -0.91
CA GLY A 329 -12.04 26.50 -0.71
C GLY A 329 -10.88 27.27 -0.11
N SER A 330 -10.60 27.05 1.16
CA SER A 330 -9.38 27.50 1.81
C SER A 330 -8.27 26.46 1.58
N SER A 331 -7.12 26.85 1.04
CA SER A 331 -5.98 25.94 0.79
C SER A 331 -5.09 25.84 2.03
N LEU A 332 -4.70 24.63 2.39
CA LEU A 332 -3.67 24.40 3.41
C LEU A 332 -2.28 24.56 2.78
N PHE A 333 -1.30 24.99 3.58
CA PHE A 333 0.08 25.14 3.14
C PHE A 333 1.06 24.93 4.29
N GLY A 334 2.35 24.79 3.96
CA GLY A 334 3.43 24.66 4.94
C GLY A 334 3.30 23.42 5.83
N GLN A 335 4.12 23.37 6.87
CA GLN A 335 4.13 22.23 7.79
C GLN A 335 3.22 22.50 9.01
N PRO A 336 2.24 21.62 9.29
CA PRO A 336 1.46 21.73 10.51
C PRO A 336 2.32 21.39 11.74
N PHE A 337 1.97 21.94 12.90
CA PHE A 337 2.76 21.76 14.11
C PHE A 337 1.90 21.61 15.35
N LEU A 338 2.46 20.98 16.39
CA LEU A 338 1.86 20.92 17.72
C LEU A 338 2.40 22.07 18.59
N ILE A 339 1.53 22.64 19.42
CA ILE A 339 1.90 23.64 20.42
C ILE A 339 1.25 23.32 21.77
N ALA A 340 2.03 23.43 22.84
CA ALA A 340 1.52 23.36 24.21
C ALA A 340 1.14 24.77 24.69
N VAL A 341 -0.10 24.94 25.14
CA VAL A 341 -0.62 26.23 25.61
C VAL A 341 -1.25 26.11 27.00
N PRO A 342 -1.15 27.12 27.87
CA PRO A 342 -1.86 27.13 29.14
C PRO A 342 -3.38 27.04 28.95
N ARG A 343 -4.08 26.32 29.85
CA ARG A 343 -5.55 26.19 29.81
C ARG A 343 -6.30 27.51 29.88
N ASN A 344 -5.74 28.47 30.61
CA ASN A 344 -6.25 29.82 30.72
C ASN A 344 -5.31 30.75 29.97
N ASN A 345 -5.78 31.31 28.86
CA ASN A 345 -4.98 32.20 28.04
C ASN A 345 -5.79 33.37 27.52
N THR A 346 -5.13 34.39 26.96
CA THR A 346 -5.80 35.46 26.22
C THR A 346 -5.52 35.29 24.73
N GLU A 347 -6.39 35.83 23.88
CA GLU A 347 -6.20 35.79 22.42
C GLU A 347 -4.84 36.36 21.99
N ASP A 348 -4.39 37.46 22.62
CA ASP A 348 -3.09 38.08 22.32
C ASP A 348 -1.91 37.22 22.75
N LYS A 349 -2.00 36.57 23.92
CA LYS A 349 -0.95 35.66 24.38
C LYS A 349 -0.86 34.42 23.49
N LEU A 350 -1.99 33.85 23.08
CA LEU A 350 -2.02 32.72 22.14
C LEU A 350 -1.43 33.12 20.78
N TYR A 351 -1.82 34.29 20.27
CA TYR A 351 -1.25 34.83 19.02
C TYR A 351 0.28 34.96 19.09
N ASN A 352 0.80 35.52 20.19
CA ASN A 352 2.24 35.67 20.38
C ASN A 352 2.96 34.33 20.52
N LEU A 353 2.36 33.33 21.17
CA LEU A 353 2.90 31.97 21.25
C LEU A 353 2.98 31.31 19.87
N LEU A 354 1.95 31.45 19.04
CA LEU A 354 1.92 30.93 17.67
C LEU A 354 2.98 31.61 16.81
N LEU A 355 3.09 32.95 16.89
CA LEU A 355 4.09 33.71 16.16
C LEU A 355 5.52 33.33 16.59
N LEU A 356 5.74 33.15 17.90
CA LEU A 356 7.02 32.68 18.43
C LEU A 356 7.34 31.27 17.94
N ARG A 357 6.35 30.38 17.83
CA ARG A 357 6.55 29.02 17.32
C ARG A 357 6.98 29.02 15.84
N MET A 358 6.56 30.02 15.08
CA MET A 358 6.86 30.18 13.65
C MET A 358 8.01 31.16 13.37
N CYS A 359 8.72 31.64 14.40
CA CYS A 359 9.66 32.76 14.28
C CYS A 359 10.84 32.48 13.33
N ARG A 360 11.18 31.21 13.08
CA ARG A 360 12.22 30.80 12.12
C ARG A 360 11.88 31.19 10.69
N TYR A 361 10.60 31.15 10.31
CA TYR A 361 10.14 31.34 8.93
C TYR A 361 9.05 32.41 8.79
N VAL A 362 8.79 33.18 9.87
CA VAL A 362 7.91 34.36 9.84
C VAL A 362 8.67 35.60 10.26
N LYS A 363 8.79 36.56 9.34
CA LYS A 363 9.44 37.85 9.58
C LYS A 363 8.48 38.78 10.35
N THR A 364 8.93 39.32 11.48
CA THR A 364 8.19 40.36 12.21
C THR A 364 8.59 41.75 11.72
N CYS A 365 7.62 42.63 11.43
CA CYS A 365 7.90 44.05 11.16
C CYS A 365 8.76 44.66 12.27
N THR A 366 10.01 44.96 11.98
CA THR A 366 10.78 45.98 12.70
C THR A 366 10.32 47.34 12.18
N GLU A 367 10.09 48.29 13.09
CA GLU A 367 9.44 49.62 12.85
C GLU A 367 10.25 50.60 11.96
N SER A 368 10.97 50.13 10.94
CA SER A 368 11.90 50.95 10.15
C SER A 368 11.56 51.11 8.66
N GLU A 369 10.47 50.53 8.14
CA GLU A 369 10.16 50.59 6.69
C GLU A 369 8.95 51.46 6.31
N ASP A 370 8.23 52.06 7.27
CA ASP A 370 7.00 52.84 6.97
C ASP A 370 7.25 54.32 6.57
N THR A 371 8.44 54.68 6.05
CA THR A 371 8.75 56.09 5.71
C THR A 371 9.10 56.38 4.25
N GLU A 372 8.87 55.46 3.31
CA GLU A 372 9.02 55.78 1.87
C GLU A 372 7.90 55.16 1.04
N GLY A 373 6.72 55.80 1.06
CA GLY A 373 5.59 55.33 0.27
C GLY A 373 4.39 56.26 0.24
N SER A 374 4.58 57.57 0.36
CA SER A 374 3.49 58.54 0.19
C SER A 374 3.95 59.75 -0.62
N LEU A 375 3.97 59.61 -1.94
CA LEU A 375 3.85 60.71 -2.92
C LEU A 375 3.73 60.14 -4.33
N HIS A 376 2.50 59.95 -4.84
CA HIS A 376 1.90 60.84 -5.83
C HIS A 376 0.66 60.18 -6.45
N CYS A 377 -0.45 60.92 -6.35
CA CYS A 377 -1.76 60.60 -6.91
C CYS A 377 -1.80 60.75 -8.44
N CYS A 378 -2.73 60.02 -9.02
CA CYS A 378 -3.17 59.85 -10.41
C CYS A 378 -3.19 61.09 -11.31
N LYS A 379 -3.03 60.85 -12.63
CA LYS A 379 -3.88 61.44 -13.67
C LYS A 379 -3.85 60.61 -14.96
N ASP A 380 -5.04 60.15 -15.36
CA ASP A 380 -5.41 59.70 -16.70
C ASP A 380 -5.08 60.73 -17.79
N HIS A 381 -4.79 60.27 -19.01
CA HIS A 381 -5.60 60.45 -20.24
C HIS A 381 -4.82 59.90 -21.45
N GLY A 382 -5.52 59.20 -22.36
CA GLY A 382 -4.91 58.40 -23.43
C GLY A 382 -4.72 59.04 -24.80
N ILE A 383 -4.61 58.15 -25.79
CA ILE A 383 -4.78 58.28 -27.25
C ILE A 383 -3.52 58.56 -28.12
N ASN A 384 -3.25 57.55 -28.98
CA ASN A 384 -2.64 57.50 -30.32
C ASN A 384 -1.27 58.11 -30.65
N GLY A 385 -0.46 57.30 -31.36
CA GLY A 385 0.16 57.74 -32.62
C GLY A 385 1.59 57.26 -32.90
N ASN A 386 1.72 56.30 -33.83
CA ASN A 386 2.76 56.09 -34.86
C ASN A 386 4.26 56.35 -34.59
N GLY A 387 5.10 55.36 -34.94
CA GLY A 387 6.57 55.47 -35.10
C GLY A 387 6.99 56.31 -36.34
N PRO A 388 8.22 56.17 -36.93
CA PRO A 388 9.22 55.08 -36.74
C PRO A 388 10.74 55.50 -36.80
N ASN A 389 11.61 54.49 -36.75
CA ASN A 389 12.95 54.33 -37.39
C ASN A 389 14.24 55.00 -36.87
N GLY A 390 15.32 54.19 -36.84
CA GLY A 390 16.76 54.57 -36.84
C GLY A 390 17.65 53.63 -36.02
N ILE A 391 18.06 52.43 -36.50
CA ILE A 391 19.28 52.08 -37.29
C ILE A 391 20.56 51.80 -36.44
N HIS A 392 20.99 50.52 -36.48
CA HIS A 392 22.34 49.88 -36.49
C HIS A 392 23.49 50.27 -35.53
N GLU A 393 24.08 49.27 -34.84
CA GLU A 393 25.35 48.55 -35.16
C GLU A 393 25.69 47.56 -34.00
N GLU A 394 25.69 46.24 -34.25
CA GLU A 394 26.84 45.34 -34.50
C GLU A 394 27.68 44.90 -33.27
N GLY A 395 27.82 43.56 -33.11
CA GLY A 395 28.97 42.94 -32.43
C GLY A 395 28.69 41.76 -31.46
N SER A 396 28.46 40.54 -31.99
CA SER A 396 28.75 39.26 -31.29
C SER A 396 30.22 38.84 -31.54
N PRO A 397 30.85 37.96 -30.73
CA PRO A 397 30.70 36.48 -30.86
C PRO A 397 30.59 35.78 -29.48
N SER A 398 29.63 34.88 -29.24
CA SER A 398 29.66 33.41 -29.46
C SER A 398 30.91 32.69 -28.93
N GLU A 399 30.75 31.86 -27.89
CA GLU A 399 31.17 30.45 -27.91
C GLU A 399 30.08 29.59 -27.25
N MET A 400 29.62 28.61 -28.02
CA MET A 400 28.71 27.52 -27.67
C MET A 400 29.51 26.35 -27.08
N GLU A 401 28.81 25.47 -26.38
CA GLU A 401 28.78 23.99 -26.52
C GLU A 401 28.40 23.37 -25.16
N THR A 402 27.47 22.43 -24.99
CA THR A 402 26.43 21.75 -25.80
C THR A 402 25.70 20.79 -24.83
N ASP A 403 24.44 20.45 -25.15
CA ASP A 403 23.68 19.18 -24.98
C ASP A 403 23.91 18.28 -23.73
N GLU A 404 22.89 17.66 -23.11
CA GLU A 404 21.74 16.93 -23.68
C GLU A 404 20.49 16.99 -22.76
N GLN A 405 19.32 17.02 -23.39
CA GLN A 405 18.00 16.71 -22.83
C GLN A 405 17.56 15.34 -23.36
N ASP A 406 17.11 14.47 -22.47
CA ASP A 406 16.29 13.29 -22.81
C ASP A 406 14.88 13.51 -22.25
N ASP A 407 13.92 13.65 -23.18
CA ASP A 407 12.48 13.52 -22.99
C ASP A 407 12.10 12.03 -22.91
N GLU A 408 11.30 11.63 -21.92
CA GLU A 408 10.40 10.47 -22.06
C GLU A 408 9.10 10.74 -21.28
N SER A 409 8.02 10.76 -22.04
CA SER A 409 6.64 11.03 -21.65
C SER A 409 5.98 9.84 -20.95
N SER A 410 5.09 10.09 -19.99
CA SER A 410 4.09 9.10 -19.57
C SER A 410 2.73 9.79 -19.43
N GLN A 411 1.85 9.49 -20.38
CA GLN A 411 0.42 9.74 -20.30
C GLN A 411 -0.20 8.68 -19.40
N ASP A 412 -1.05 9.07 -18.44
CA ASP A 412 -2.07 8.17 -17.90
C ASP A 412 -3.43 8.87 -17.88
N GLN A 413 -4.38 8.18 -18.50
CA GLN A 413 -5.75 8.58 -18.75
C GLN A 413 -6.61 8.33 -17.50
N GLU A 414 -7.39 9.33 -17.12
CA GLU A 414 -8.51 9.19 -16.18
C GLU A 414 -9.68 8.44 -16.84
N LEU A 415 -10.27 7.49 -16.11
CA LEU A 415 -11.59 6.93 -16.40
C LEU A 415 -12.56 7.33 -15.27
N PRO A 416 -13.79 7.77 -15.59
CA PRO A 416 -14.78 8.19 -14.60
C PRO A 416 -15.63 7.00 -14.13
N SER A 417 -15.97 6.98 -12.84
CA SER A 417 -16.99 6.09 -12.30
C SER A 417 -18.36 6.79 -12.28
N GLU A 418 -19.29 6.30 -13.08
CA GLU A 418 -20.72 6.60 -13.00
C GLU A 418 -21.40 5.78 -11.89
N ASN A 419 -22.34 6.41 -11.19
CA ASN A 419 -23.63 5.86 -10.78
C ASN A 419 -24.47 7.04 -10.22
N GLU A 420 -25.41 7.59 -10.98
CA GLU A 420 -26.80 7.13 -11.20
C GLU A 420 -27.75 7.35 -10.00
N ASN A 421 -28.67 8.29 -10.24
CA ASN A 421 -30.08 8.33 -9.83
C ASN A 421 -30.46 8.56 -8.35
N SER A 422 -31.16 9.70 -8.10
CA SER A 422 -32.52 9.72 -7.53
C SER A 422 -33.17 11.12 -7.64
N GLN A 423 -34.05 11.23 -8.61
CA GLN A 423 -35.40 11.82 -8.62
C GLN A 423 -35.74 13.09 -7.79
N SER A 424 -36.21 14.07 -8.56
CA SER A 424 -37.10 15.19 -8.27
C SER A 424 -38.32 14.87 -7.40
N GLU A 425 -38.77 15.82 -6.58
CA GLU A 425 -40.19 16.24 -6.49
C GLU A 425 -40.32 17.73 -6.13
N ASP A 426 -41.25 18.39 -6.84
CA ASP A 426 -41.71 19.75 -6.67
C ASP A 426 -42.48 19.95 -5.35
N SER A 427 -42.40 21.15 -4.76
CA SER A 427 -43.54 21.67 -4.00
C SER A 427 -43.67 23.17 -4.09
N VAL A 428 -44.94 23.56 -4.17
CA VAL A 428 -45.50 24.79 -4.71
C VAL A 428 -45.54 25.91 -3.67
N GLY A 429 -45.20 27.12 -4.11
CA GLY A 429 -45.91 28.41 -3.92
C GLY A 429 -46.50 28.77 -2.56
N GLY A 430 -46.08 29.95 -2.05
CA GLY A 430 -46.75 30.69 -0.98
C GLY A 430 -46.26 32.13 -0.91
N ASP A 431 -47.10 33.03 -1.41
CA ASP A 431 -47.00 34.48 -1.67
C ASP A 431 -46.45 35.42 -0.56
N ASN A 432 -45.90 36.56 -1.04
CA ASN A 432 -46.04 37.99 -0.62
C ASN A 432 -45.82 38.36 0.87
N ASP A 433 -45.18 39.47 1.27
CA ASP A 433 -45.15 40.84 0.75
C ASP A 433 -43.86 41.59 1.16
N SER A 434 -43.56 42.63 0.38
CA SER A 434 -42.50 43.61 0.63
C SER A 434 -42.90 44.63 1.69
N GLU A 435 -41.97 45.07 2.55
CA GLU A 435 -41.93 46.49 2.97
C GLU A 435 -40.49 46.99 3.14
N ASN A 436 -40.26 48.14 2.50
CA ASN A 436 -39.06 48.96 2.49
C ASN A 436 -38.72 49.53 3.88
N GLY A 437 -37.42 49.65 4.17
CA GLY A 437 -36.91 50.41 5.29
C GLY A 437 -35.53 51.00 4.98
N LEU A 438 -35.55 52.22 4.44
CA LEU A 438 -34.46 53.13 4.07
C LEU A 438 -33.13 53.00 4.84
N CYS A 439 -32.05 53.05 4.06
CA CYS A 439 -30.73 53.51 4.46
C CYS A 439 -30.81 54.91 5.08
N THR A 440 -30.16 55.09 6.24
CA THR A 440 -29.68 56.39 6.69
C THR A 440 -28.16 56.32 6.81
N GLU A 441 -27.50 57.17 6.03
CA GLU A 441 -26.09 57.50 6.20
C GLU A 441 -25.91 58.13 7.57
N ASP A 442 -24.92 57.68 8.33
CA ASP A 442 -24.29 58.50 9.35
C ASP A 442 -22.77 58.48 9.16
N THR A 443 -22.28 59.65 8.77
CA THR A 443 -20.87 59.99 8.67
C THR A 443 -20.33 60.16 10.08
N CYS A 444 -19.34 59.37 10.49
CA CYS A 444 -18.57 59.67 11.71
C CYS A 444 -17.09 59.87 11.41
N LYS A 445 -16.67 61.10 11.69
CA LYS A 445 -15.32 61.66 11.67
C LYS A 445 -14.42 60.93 12.66
N GLY A 446 -13.12 60.94 12.35
CA GLY A 446 -12.08 60.23 13.08
C GLY A 446 -11.94 60.58 14.56
N GLN A 447 -11.51 59.56 15.31
CA GLN A 447 -10.72 59.66 16.54
C GLN A 447 -9.60 58.60 16.46
N PRO A 448 -8.38 58.91 16.93
CA PRO A 448 -7.24 58.01 16.84
C PRO A 448 -7.33 56.96 17.95
N LEU A 449 -7.65 55.72 17.61
CA LEU A 449 -7.55 54.58 18.51
C LEU A 449 -6.14 53.98 18.40
N THR A 450 -5.33 54.29 19.41
CA THR A 450 -4.27 53.47 20.01
C THR A 450 -3.76 52.28 19.20
N GLY A 451 -2.47 52.33 18.82
CA GLY A 451 -1.80 51.38 17.95
C GLY A 451 -1.95 49.91 18.35
N HIS A 452 -2.83 49.19 17.65
CA HIS A 452 -2.74 47.74 17.55
C HIS A 452 -1.81 47.39 16.39
N LYS A 453 -0.69 46.72 16.70
CA LYS A 453 0.16 46.08 15.68
C LYS A 453 -0.72 45.23 14.77
N LYS A 454 -0.64 45.44 13.46
CA LYS A 454 -1.42 44.69 12.46
C LYS A 454 -1.06 43.20 12.58
N ARG A 455 -2.03 42.35 12.94
CA ARG A 455 -1.84 40.89 13.00
C ARG A 455 -1.62 40.32 11.60
N LEU A 456 -0.66 39.39 11.47
CA LEU A 456 -0.26 38.75 10.22
C LEU A 456 -1.25 37.66 9.78
N PHE A 457 -1.92 37.03 10.74
CA PHE A 457 -2.93 36.00 10.52
C PHE A 457 -4.05 36.12 11.57
N THR A 458 -5.20 35.53 11.27
CA THR A 458 -6.27 35.25 12.25
C THR A 458 -6.28 33.76 12.56
N PHE A 459 -6.94 33.31 13.63
CA PHE A 459 -7.05 31.89 13.91
C PHE A 459 -8.48 31.46 14.26
N GLN A 460 -8.82 30.23 13.91
CA GLN A 460 -10.15 29.63 14.11
C GLN A 460 -10.01 28.21 14.64
N PHE A 461 -10.80 27.87 15.66
CA PHE A 461 -10.87 26.51 16.18
C PHE A 461 -11.83 25.67 15.33
N ASN A 462 -11.34 24.58 14.74
CA ASN A 462 -12.17 23.62 14.02
C ASN A 462 -12.37 22.38 14.89
N ASN A 463 -13.62 22.04 15.19
CA ASN A 463 -14.04 20.83 15.94
C ASN A 463 -13.41 20.64 17.33
N LEU A 464 -12.79 21.67 17.94
CA LEU A 464 -12.11 21.56 19.23
C LEU A 464 -13.07 21.64 20.44
N GLY A 465 -14.16 20.86 20.45
CA GLY A 465 -15.14 20.80 21.55
C GLY A 465 -15.81 22.16 21.90
N ASN A 466 -16.62 22.19 22.97
CA ASN A 466 -17.20 23.45 23.49
C ASN A 466 -16.10 24.31 24.14
N THR A 467 -15.31 25.03 23.34
CA THR A 467 -14.51 26.15 23.85
C THR A 467 -15.47 27.28 24.24
N ASP A 468 -15.67 27.51 25.54
CA ASP A 468 -16.40 28.68 26.04
C ASP A 468 -15.57 29.95 25.79
N ILE A 469 -15.73 30.54 24.61
CA ILE A 469 -15.20 31.88 24.31
C ILE A 469 -16.12 32.87 25.03
N ASN A 470 -15.85 33.14 26.30
CA ASN A 470 -16.57 34.15 27.06
C ASN A 470 -16.11 35.55 26.65
N TYR A 471 -16.91 36.24 25.83
CA TYR A 471 -16.72 37.64 25.49
C TYR A 471 -17.14 38.52 26.67
N ILE A 472 -16.20 38.87 27.56
CA ILE A 472 -16.44 39.87 28.60
C ILE A 472 -16.15 41.26 28.00
N LYS A 473 -17.08 42.19 28.23
CA LYS A 473 -17.26 43.41 27.43
C LYS A 473 -16.19 44.51 27.60
N ASP A 474 -15.10 44.28 28.33
CA ASP A 474 -14.11 45.34 28.59
C ASP A 474 -12.67 44.87 28.90
N ASP A 475 -12.31 43.60 28.69
CA ASP A 475 -10.89 43.22 28.78
C ASP A 475 -10.60 41.94 27.99
N THR A 476 -9.47 41.94 27.28
CA THR A 476 -8.87 40.86 26.46
C THR A 476 -9.70 39.58 26.31
N ARG A 477 -10.10 39.19 25.09
CA ARG A 477 -10.86 37.95 24.84
C ARG A 477 -10.17 36.74 25.48
N HIS A 478 -10.72 36.27 26.60
CA HIS A 478 -10.17 35.16 27.38
C HIS A 478 -10.53 33.84 26.70
N ILE A 479 -9.55 32.94 26.59
CA ILE A 479 -9.69 31.60 26.04
C ILE A 479 -9.49 30.62 27.20
N ARG A 480 -10.50 29.81 27.46
CA ARG A 480 -10.45 28.75 28.48
C ARG A 480 -10.69 27.40 27.84
N PHE A 481 -9.77 26.47 28.04
CA PHE A 481 -9.91 25.08 27.62
C PHE A 481 -10.50 24.24 28.76
N ASP A 482 -11.55 23.46 28.47
CA ASP A 482 -12.22 22.56 29.44
C ASP A 482 -11.24 21.58 30.09
N ASP A 483 -11.46 21.17 31.34
CA ASP A 483 -10.51 20.45 32.20
C ASP A 483 -10.09 19.07 31.65
N ARG A 484 -10.84 18.51 30.70
CA ARG A 484 -10.45 17.28 29.97
C ARG A 484 -9.40 17.64 28.91
N GLN A 485 -8.29 16.91 28.85
CA GLN A 485 -7.38 17.04 27.71
C GLN A 485 -8.17 16.74 26.42
N PRO A 486 -8.18 17.65 25.42
CA PRO A 486 -8.81 17.34 24.15
C PRO A 486 -8.13 16.11 23.56
N ARG A 487 -8.93 15.13 23.13
CA ARG A 487 -8.39 13.99 22.39
C ARG A 487 -7.77 14.57 21.12
N LEU A 488 -6.47 14.38 20.96
CA LEU A 488 -5.78 14.71 19.71
C LEU A 488 -6.44 13.85 18.62
N ASP A 489 -7.16 14.52 17.73
CA ASP A 489 -7.91 13.91 16.64
C ASP A 489 -7.59 14.66 15.35
N GLU A 490 -7.56 13.93 14.23
CA GLU A 490 -7.17 14.41 12.90
C GLU A 490 -8.09 15.52 12.37
N ARG A 491 -9.29 15.64 12.96
CA ARG A 491 -10.33 16.61 12.59
C ARG A 491 -10.38 17.83 13.50
N SER A 492 -9.63 17.82 14.61
CA SER A 492 -9.67 18.84 15.65
C SER A 492 -8.37 19.64 15.66
N PHE A 493 -8.37 20.82 15.06
CA PHE A 493 -7.16 21.64 14.90
C PHE A 493 -7.47 23.14 14.92
N LEU A 494 -6.44 23.94 15.22
CA LEU A 494 -6.44 25.38 15.11
C LEU A 494 -5.96 25.77 13.70
N ALA A 495 -6.82 26.40 12.91
CA ALA A 495 -6.45 26.93 11.60
C ALA A 495 -5.87 28.34 11.76
N LEU A 496 -4.66 28.58 11.23
CA LEU A 496 -4.11 29.93 11.09
C LEU A 496 -4.41 30.43 9.68
N ASP A 497 -5.26 31.44 9.60
CA ASP A 497 -5.71 32.03 8.34
C ASP A 497 -4.86 33.21 7.95
N TRP A 498 -4.01 32.99 6.94
CA TRP A 498 -3.13 33.98 6.35
C TRP A 498 -3.80 34.69 5.20
N ASP A 499 -3.57 36.00 5.12
CA ASP A 499 -3.86 36.76 3.91
C ASP A 499 -2.75 36.50 2.87
N PRO A 500 -3.09 36.23 1.59
CA PRO A 500 -2.10 35.92 0.55
C PRO A 500 -0.97 36.94 0.44
N GLU A 501 -1.29 38.24 0.55
CA GLU A 501 -0.29 39.32 0.45
C GLU A 501 0.62 39.37 1.67
N LEU A 502 0.11 39.03 2.85
CA LEU A 502 0.91 38.96 4.07
C LEU A 502 1.77 37.70 4.10
N LYS A 503 1.25 36.55 3.67
CA LYS A 503 2.03 35.32 3.50
C LYS A 503 3.22 35.58 2.57
N LYS A 504 2.97 36.10 1.37
CA LYS A 504 4.02 36.39 0.38
C LYS A 504 5.12 37.32 0.90
N ARG A 505 4.80 38.25 1.79
CA ARG A 505 5.78 39.22 2.34
C ARG A 505 6.52 38.70 3.57
N TYR A 506 5.84 37.96 4.44
CA TYR A 506 6.35 37.66 5.78
C TYR A 506 6.61 36.19 6.04
N PHE A 507 6.10 35.27 5.21
CA PHE A 507 6.30 33.83 5.34
C PHE A 507 7.38 33.36 4.35
N ASP A 508 8.36 32.62 4.84
CA ASP A 508 9.42 32.02 4.03
C ASP A 508 9.17 30.51 3.88
N ASP A 509 8.59 30.10 2.75
CA ASP A 509 8.23 28.70 2.49
C ASP A 509 9.47 27.79 2.50
N SER A 510 10.60 28.26 1.95
CA SER A 510 11.85 27.50 1.91
C SER A 510 12.39 27.25 3.33
N ALA A 511 12.43 28.30 4.16
CA ALA A 511 12.86 28.16 5.55
C ALA A 511 11.89 27.32 6.40
N ALA A 512 10.60 27.28 6.04
CA ALA A 512 9.61 26.46 6.75
C ALA A 512 9.83 24.96 6.49
N GLU A 513 10.17 24.58 5.26
CA GLU A 513 10.38 23.17 4.85
C GLU A 513 11.82 22.68 5.08
N ASP A 514 12.76 23.57 5.41
CA ASP A 514 14.16 23.25 5.65
C ASP A 514 14.36 22.35 6.89
N PHE A 515 15.18 21.29 6.74
CA PHE A 515 15.47 20.27 7.74
C PHE A 515 16.94 19.81 7.69
N GLU A 516 17.43 19.23 8.79
CA GLU A 516 18.79 18.69 8.90
C GLU A 516 18.78 17.16 8.89
N LYS A 517 19.87 16.52 8.47
CA LYS A 517 20.00 15.05 8.45
C LYS A 517 20.93 14.59 9.56
N HIS A 518 20.46 13.67 10.38
CA HIS A 518 21.28 13.00 11.37
C HIS A 518 22.20 11.96 10.70
N GLU A 519 23.36 11.66 11.31
CA GLU A 519 24.34 10.68 10.80
C GLU A 519 23.73 9.29 10.50
N SER A 520 22.66 8.93 11.21
CA SER A 520 21.90 7.70 10.97
C SER A 520 21.35 7.57 9.55
N VAL A 521 21.08 8.69 8.87
CA VAL A 521 20.50 8.72 7.51
C VAL A 521 21.54 8.30 6.46
N GLU A 522 22.82 8.59 6.72
CA GLU A 522 23.91 8.24 5.81
C GLU A 522 24.20 6.72 5.80
N TYR A 523 23.73 6.00 6.82
CA TYR A 523 23.84 4.55 6.86
C TYR A 523 23.02 3.90 5.75
N LYS A 524 23.73 3.46 4.71
CA LYS A 524 23.20 2.58 3.67
C LYS A 524 23.28 1.14 4.18
N PRO A 525 22.15 0.47 4.47
CA PRO A 525 22.21 -0.94 4.81
C PRO A 525 22.84 -1.71 3.64
N PRO A 526 23.62 -2.76 3.92
CA PRO A 526 24.16 -3.61 2.86
C PRO A 526 23.02 -4.10 1.97
N LYS A 527 23.29 -4.21 0.65
CA LYS A 527 22.35 -4.67 -0.39
C LYS A 527 21.51 -5.84 0.11
N LYS A 528 20.22 -5.87 -0.27
CA LYS A 528 19.23 -6.91 0.09
C LYS A 528 19.94 -8.27 0.20
N PRO A 529 19.91 -8.94 1.37
CA PRO A 529 20.58 -10.22 1.51
C PRO A 529 19.99 -11.18 0.48
N PHE A 530 20.85 -11.78 -0.33
CA PHE A 530 20.44 -12.88 -1.19
C PHE A 530 20.00 -14.02 -0.29
N VAL A 531 18.72 -14.38 -0.35
CA VAL A 531 18.19 -15.54 0.36
C VAL A 531 18.73 -16.79 -0.35
N LYS A 532 19.53 -17.58 0.34
CA LYS A 532 19.98 -18.87 -0.18
C LYS A 532 18.99 -19.94 0.24
N LEU A 533 18.71 -20.89 -0.66
CA LEU A 533 17.88 -22.06 -0.35
C LEU A 533 18.39 -22.80 0.90
N LYS A 534 19.71 -22.88 1.06
CA LYS A 534 20.34 -23.48 2.24
C LYS A 534 19.89 -22.81 3.54
N ASP A 535 19.81 -21.48 3.57
CA ASP A 535 19.41 -20.72 4.77
C ASP A 535 17.94 -21.00 5.13
N CYS A 536 17.06 -21.15 4.12
CA CYS A 536 15.67 -21.53 4.34
C CYS A 536 15.52 -22.96 4.86
N ILE A 537 16.31 -23.91 4.35
CA ILE A 537 16.33 -25.30 4.81
C ILE A 537 16.88 -25.40 6.24
N GLU A 538 17.93 -24.64 6.55
CA GLU A 538 18.46 -24.55 7.92
C GLU A 538 17.38 -24.02 8.86
N LEU A 539 16.70 -22.94 8.48
CA LEU A 539 15.58 -22.40 9.27
C LEU A 539 14.46 -23.43 9.46
N PHE A 540 14.05 -24.12 8.39
CA PHE A 540 13.03 -25.18 8.44
C PHE A 540 13.39 -26.34 9.36
N THR A 541 14.68 -26.63 9.55
CA THR A 541 15.16 -27.74 10.39
C THR A 541 15.55 -27.31 11.81
N THR A 542 15.45 -26.02 12.13
CA THR A 542 15.70 -25.53 13.49
C THR A 542 14.60 -25.93 14.45
N LYS A 543 14.96 -26.03 15.74
CA LYS A 543 13.99 -26.27 16.80
C LYS A 543 13.21 -24.97 17.06
N GLU A 544 11.91 -25.01 16.86
CA GLU A 544 11.01 -23.93 17.21
C GLU A 544 10.12 -24.33 18.40
N LYS A 545 9.73 -23.34 19.21
CA LYS A 545 8.71 -23.52 20.23
C LYS A 545 7.37 -23.21 19.59
N LEU A 546 6.53 -24.23 19.45
CA LEU A 546 5.17 -24.08 18.95
C LEU A 546 4.35 -23.13 19.86
N GLY A 547 3.57 -22.26 19.24
CA GLY A 547 2.63 -21.35 19.89
C GLY A 547 1.36 -22.07 20.34
N ALA A 548 0.51 -21.36 21.10
CA ALA A 548 -0.73 -21.92 21.65
C ALA A 548 -1.80 -22.25 20.58
N GLU A 549 -1.68 -21.63 19.39
CA GLU A 549 -2.61 -21.80 18.25
C GLU A 549 -2.05 -22.76 17.18
N ASP A 550 -0.84 -23.28 17.37
CA ASP A 550 -0.27 -24.24 16.42
C ASP A 550 -0.95 -25.60 16.59
N PRO A 551 -1.38 -26.26 15.49
CA PRO A 551 -2.14 -27.50 15.56
C PRO A 551 -1.25 -28.69 15.92
N TRP A 552 -0.89 -28.85 17.21
CA TRP A 552 -0.12 -29.99 17.73
C TRP A 552 -0.43 -30.36 19.18
#